data_AF-A0A8H4GSZ9-F1
#
_entry.id   AF-A0A8H4GSZ9-F1
#
_cell.length_a   1.000
_cell.length_b   1.000
_cell.length_c   1.000
_cell.angle_alpha   90.00
_cell.angle_beta   90.00
_cell.angle_gamma   90.00
#
_symmetry.space_group_name_H-M   'P 1'
#
loop_
_entity.id
_entity.type
_entity.pdbx_description
1 polymer ?
#
loop_
_entity_poly.entity_id
_entity_poly.type
_entity_poly.pdbx_seq_one_letter_code
_entity_poly.pdbx_strand_id
1 'polypeptide(L)'
;MRSFLLTVLGLMATSALAAPRLAAQEGISAFNAMAKLKSVPGGYVHIADDGVARAYNENESVIDYVPLTNDQLKQLLKNLPEAWKKEADHLHAVFDDVDGRQVTDEKQLLDPPAELRNPMNHLAPQSKREANPLQQADWYCLGQPCTSGDACRFIGCRDCANIDAALPGAAGVCY
;
A
#
# COMPACT_ATOMS: atom_id res chain seq x y z
N MET A 1 -50.75 -28.16 39.28
CA MET A 1 -49.73 -27.10 39.07
C MET A 1 -48.36 -27.75 38.87
N ARG A 2 -47.86 -27.82 37.63
CA ARG A 2 -46.43 -27.98 37.31
C ARG A 2 -46.16 -27.30 35.97
N SER A 3 -45.62 -26.09 36.04
CA SER A 3 -45.12 -25.32 34.89
C SER A 3 -43.80 -25.92 34.42
N PHE A 4 -43.66 -26.14 33.11
CA PHE A 4 -42.37 -26.28 32.45
C PHE A 4 -42.09 -24.97 31.70
N LEU A 5 -41.16 -24.17 32.21
CA LEU A 5 -40.62 -23.01 31.51
C LEU A 5 -39.42 -23.50 30.69
N LEU A 6 -39.58 -23.55 29.37
CA LEU A 6 -38.49 -23.74 28.40
C LEU A 6 -37.87 -22.37 28.12
N THR A 7 -36.71 -22.10 28.71
CA THR A 7 -35.88 -20.94 28.34
C THR A 7 -35.00 -21.32 27.15
N VAL A 8 -35.34 -20.79 25.97
CA VAL A 8 -34.48 -20.85 24.78
C VAL A 8 -33.48 -19.70 24.88
N LEU A 9 -32.23 -19.99 25.22
CA LEU A 9 -31.11 -19.06 25.02
C LEU A 9 -30.77 -19.05 23.52
N GLY A 10 -31.21 -18.02 22.80
CA GLY A 10 -30.73 -17.74 21.45
C GLY A 10 -29.31 -17.17 21.52
N LEU A 11 -28.33 -17.88 20.93
CA LEU A 11 -26.99 -17.35 20.73
C LEU A 11 -27.05 -16.20 19.71
N MET A 12 -26.73 -14.99 20.15
CA MET A 12 -26.39 -13.89 19.25
C MET A 12 -24.98 -14.13 18.71
N ALA A 13 -24.87 -14.56 17.45
CA ALA A 13 -23.60 -14.57 16.75
C ALA A 13 -23.17 -13.13 16.48
N THR A 14 -22.14 -12.66 17.17
CA THR A 14 -21.48 -11.39 16.85
C THR A 14 -20.61 -11.60 15.62
N SER A 15 -21.15 -11.21 14.46
CA SER A 15 -20.38 -11.15 13.23
C SER A 15 -19.30 -10.07 13.38
N ALA A 16 -18.07 -10.48 13.68
CA ALA A 16 -16.91 -9.61 13.55
C ALA A 16 -16.79 -9.22 12.06
N LEU A 17 -16.88 -7.92 11.77
CA LEU A 17 -16.57 -7.35 10.47
C LEU A 17 -15.06 -7.46 10.25
N ALA A 18 -14.58 -8.65 9.85
CA ALA A 18 -13.28 -8.76 9.23
C ALA A 18 -13.37 -8.05 7.88
N ALA A 19 -12.60 -6.97 7.72
CA ALA A 19 -12.43 -6.33 6.42
C ALA A 19 -12.04 -7.41 5.39
N PRO A 20 -12.65 -7.42 4.18
CA PRO A 20 -12.37 -8.45 3.21
C PRO A 20 -10.88 -8.43 2.89
N ARG A 21 -10.18 -9.52 3.21
CA ARG A 21 -8.82 -9.79 2.75
C ARG A 21 -8.86 -9.70 1.22
N LEU A 22 -8.35 -8.60 0.65
CA LEU A 22 -8.09 -8.54 -0.78
C LEU A 22 -7.02 -9.59 -1.08
N ALA A 23 -7.45 -10.79 -1.41
CA ALA A 23 -6.59 -11.77 -2.06
C ALA A 23 -6.06 -11.10 -3.33
N ALA A 24 -4.75 -10.83 -3.36
CA ALA A 24 -4.09 -10.30 -4.53
C ALA A 24 -4.40 -11.24 -5.72
N GLN A 25 -5.01 -10.68 -6.77
CA GLN A 25 -5.40 -11.43 -7.95
C GLN A 25 -4.13 -11.83 -8.72
N GLU A 26 -3.92 -13.12 -8.95
CA GLU A 26 -2.80 -13.57 -9.79
C GLU A 26 -2.97 -13.03 -11.22
N GLY A 27 -1.87 -12.60 -11.85
CA GLY A 27 -1.86 -12.12 -13.23
C GLY A 27 -2.09 -10.62 -13.44
N ILE A 28 -2.28 -9.81 -12.38
CA ILE A 28 -2.28 -8.33 -12.48
C ILE A 28 -0.96 -7.74 -11.97
N SER A 29 -0.56 -6.57 -12.47
CA SER A 29 0.64 -5.86 -12.01
C SER A 29 0.53 -5.41 -10.55
N ALA A 30 1.66 -5.13 -9.89
CA ALA A 30 1.70 -4.58 -8.54
C ALA A 30 0.89 -3.27 -8.43
N PHE A 31 1.03 -2.36 -9.40
CA PHE A 31 0.26 -1.11 -9.43
C PHE A 31 -1.26 -1.35 -9.52
N ASN A 32 -1.70 -2.33 -10.32
CA ASN A 32 -3.12 -2.69 -10.41
C ASN A 32 -3.63 -3.34 -9.12
N ALA A 33 -2.79 -4.10 -8.41
CA ALA A 33 -3.13 -4.63 -7.09
C ALA A 33 -3.28 -3.50 -6.06
N MET A 34 -2.37 -2.52 -6.08
CA MET A 34 -2.42 -1.33 -5.22
C MET A 34 -3.53 -0.35 -5.58
N ALA A 35 -4.07 -0.41 -6.79
CA ALA A 35 -5.20 0.43 -7.24
C ALA A 35 -6.53 0.15 -6.52
N LYS A 36 -6.53 -0.67 -5.46
CA LYS A 36 -7.69 -0.83 -4.57
C LYS A 36 -7.44 -0.31 -3.17
N LEU A 37 -6.19 0.05 -2.83
CA LEU A 37 -5.85 0.64 -1.54
C LEU A 37 -6.60 1.95 -1.32
N LYS A 38 -7.08 2.17 -0.10
CA LYS A 38 -7.57 3.49 0.33
C LYS A 38 -6.47 4.54 0.13
N SER A 39 -6.88 5.72 -0.30
CA SER A 39 -6.03 6.92 -0.38
C SER A 39 -6.71 8.06 0.35
N VAL A 40 -5.92 8.87 1.06
CA VAL A 40 -6.38 10.02 1.83
C VAL A 40 -5.48 11.23 1.54
N PRO A 41 -5.98 12.48 1.69
CA PRO A 41 -5.13 13.66 1.66
C PRO A 41 -3.95 13.54 2.63
N GLY A 42 -2.75 13.93 2.20
CA GLY A 42 -1.52 13.78 3.00
C GLY A 42 -1.04 12.33 3.22
N GLY A 43 -1.77 11.32 2.72
CA GLY A 43 -1.35 9.92 2.76
C GLY A 43 -0.36 9.55 1.67
N TYR A 44 0.17 8.32 1.77
CA TYR A 44 1.08 7.72 0.80
C TYR A 44 0.96 6.19 0.83
N VAL A 45 1.58 5.53 -0.15
CA VAL A 45 1.73 4.06 -0.16
C VAL A 45 3.21 3.69 -0.05
N HIS A 46 3.52 2.64 0.71
CA HIS A 46 4.86 2.09 0.81
C HIS A 46 4.85 0.57 0.63
N ILE A 47 5.68 0.10 -0.29
CA ILE A 47 6.00 -1.31 -0.50
C ILE A 47 7.24 -1.61 0.33
N ALA A 48 7.06 -2.30 1.45
CA ALA A 48 8.15 -2.63 2.37
C ALA A 48 8.81 -3.97 2.00
N ASP A 49 9.98 -4.24 2.58
CA ASP A 49 10.84 -5.40 2.33
C ASP A 49 10.15 -6.75 2.57
N ASP A 50 9.05 -6.76 3.31
CA ASP A 50 8.21 -7.94 3.51
C ASP A 50 7.23 -8.21 2.37
N GLY A 51 7.31 -7.44 1.28
CA GLY A 51 6.49 -7.59 0.08
C GLY A 51 5.05 -7.09 0.24
N VAL A 52 4.74 -6.38 1.33
CA VAL A 52 3.41 -5.83 1.58
C VAL A 52 3.38 -4.35 1.23
N ALA A 53 2.47 -3.97 0.33
CA ALA A 53 2.16 -2.57 0.07
C ALA A 53 1.14 -2.07 1.11
N ARG A 54 1.49 -1.03 1.85
CA ARG A 54 0.66 -0.44 2.91
C ARG A 54 0.34 1.00 2.56
N ALA A 55 -0.93 1.39 2.72
CA ALA A 55 -1.37 2.77 2.64
C ALA A 55 -1.33 3.40 4.03
N TYR A 56 -0.71 4.57 4.14
CA TYR A 56 -0.55 5.32 5.38
C TYR A 56 -1.32 6.63 5.32
N ASN A 57 -1.81 7.08 6.47
CA ASN A 57 -2.33 8.44 6.64
C ASN A 57 -1.24 9.41 7.14
N GLU A 58 -1.59 10.68 7.31
CA GLU A 58 -0.69 11.74 7.81
C GLU A 58 -0.12 11.49 9.22
N ASN A 59 -0.69 10.55 9.98
CA ASN A 59 -0.23 10.17 11.32
C ASN A 59 0.60 8.89 11.30
N GLU A 60 1.15 8.49 10.15
CA GLU A 60 1.95 7.27 9.97
C GLU A 60 1.22 5.98 10.37
N SER A 61 -0.12 5.99 10.36
CA SER A 61 -0.93 4.81 10.65
C SER A 61 -1.35 4.11 9.37
N VAL A 62 -1.22 2.78 9.33
CA VAL A 62 -1.69 1.96 8.22
C VAL A 62 -3.22 2.00 8.17
N ILE A 63 -3.79 2.40 7.03
CA ILE A 63 -5.25 2.48 6.81
C ILE A 63 -5.78 1.40 5.85
N ASP A 64 -4.88 0.79 5.08
CA ASP A 64 -5.14 -0.31 4.16
C ASP A 64 -3.85 -1.02 3.77
N TYR A 65 -3.94 -2.25 3.28
CA TYR A 65 -2.77 -2.99 2.80
C TYR A 65 -3.13 -4.01 1.70
N VAL A 66 -2.15 -4.36 0.88
CA VAL A 66 -2.22 -5.45 -0.08
C VAL A 66 -0.89 -6.24 -0.06
N PRO A 67 -0.92 -7.54 0.28
CA PRO A 67 0.26 -8.38 0.15
C PRO A 67 0.51 -8.69 -1.33
N LEU A 68 1.70 -8.35 -1.84
CA LEU A 68 2.06 -8.57 -3.24
C LEU A 68 2.74 -9.93 -3.42
N THR A 69 2.50 -10.58 -4.55
CA THR A 69 3.22 -11.82 -4.89
C THR A 69 4.65 -11.52 -5.35
N ASN A 70 5.54 -12.50 -5.26
CA ASN A 70 6.90 -12.36 -5.77
C ASN A 70 6.93 -12.01 -7.27
N ASP A 71 6.00 -12.59 -8.06
CA ASP A 71 5.88 -12.26 -9.49
C ASP A 71 5.46 -10.80 -9.72
N GLN A 72 4.58 -10.25 -8.88
CA GLN A 72 4.18 -8.85 -8.96
C GLN A 72 5.35 -7.92 -8.63
N LEU A 73 6.13 -8.25 -7.60
CA LEU A 73 7.35 -7.52 -7.24
C LEU A 73 8.38 -7.59 -8.38
N LYS A 74 8.66 -8.77 -8.93
CA LYS A 74 9.55 -8.94 -10.08
C LYS A 74 9.09 -8.16 -11.32
N GLN A 75 7.78 -8.11 -11.58
CA GLN A 75 7.22 -7.30 -12.67
C GLN A 75 7.35 -5.81 -12.41
N LEU A 76 7.17 -5.35 -11.17
CA LEU A 76 7.41 -3.97 -10.76
C LEU A 76 8.87 -3.58 -11.04
N LEU A 77 9.82 -4.40 -10.57
CA LEU A 77 11.26 -4.13 -10.73
C LEU A 77 11.72 -4.09 -12.19
N LYS A 78 11.17 -4.96 -13.04
CA LYS A 78 11.47 -4.97 -14.49
C LYS A 78 11.03 -3.70 -15.21
N ASN A 79 10.01 -3.02 -14.69
CA ASN A 79 9.40 -1.84 -15.31
C ASN A 79 9.74 -0.56 -14.53
N LEU A 80 10.80 -0.57 -13.73
CA LEU A 80 11.24 0.62 -13.02
C LEU A 80 11.64 1.74 -14.00
N PRO A 81 11.31 3.01 -13.69
CA PRO A 81 11.71 4.15 -14.50
C PRO A 81 13.24 4.29 -14.57
N GLU A 82 13.74 4.99 -15.59
CA GLU A 82 15.16 5.26 -15.77
C GLU A 82 15.82 5.83 -14.51
N ALA A 83 15.14 6.75 -13.82
CA ALA A 83 15.62 7.42 -12.62
C ALA A 83 15.94 6.45 -11.47
N TRP A 84 15.35 5.25 -11.49
CA TRP A 84 15.48 4.23 -10.46
C TRP A 84 16.45 3.10 -10.83
N LYS A 85 17.02 3.10 -12.04
CA LYS A 85 17.94 2.03 -12.48
C LYS A 85 19.16 1.87 -11.58
N LYS A 86 19.65 2.96 -10.98
CA LYS A 86 20.77 2.91 -10.02
C LYS A 86 20.46 2.11 -8.75
N GLU A 87 19.18 1.98 -8.40
CA GLU A 87 18.72 1.21 -7.23
C GLU A 87 18.25 -0.19 -7.62
N ALA A 88 18.25 -0.54 -8.91
CA ALA A 88 17.68 -1.78 -9.39
C ALA A 88 18.33 -3.01 -8.73
N ASP A 89 19.65 -3.07 -8.64
CA ASP A 89 20.36 -4.21 -8.03
C ASP A 89 19.99 -4.40 -6.56
N HIS A 90 19.90 -3.29 -5.81
CA HIS A 90 19.47 -3.31 -4.40
C HIS A 90 18.03 -3.80 -4.27
N LEU A 91 17.10 -3.24 -5.04
CA LEU A 91 15.71 -3.64 -5.00
C LEU A 91 15.49 -5.10 -5.42
N HIS A 92 16.26 -5.59 -6.40
CA HIS A 92 16.23 -7.02 -6.76
C HIS A 92 16.71 -7.89 -5.61
N ALA A 93 17.73 -7.47 -4.85
CA ALA A 93 18.22 -8.20 -3.69
C ALA A 93 17.21 -8.18 -2.53
N VAL A 94 16.57 -7.04 -2.25
CA VAL A 94 15.56 -6.90 -1.19
C VAL A 94 14.36 -7.79 -1.46
N PHE A 95 13.87 -7.82 -2.70
CA PHE A 95 12.66 -8.56 -3.07
C PHE A 95 12.93 -9.95 -3.66
N ASP A 96 14.17 -10.45 -3.59
CA ASP A 96 14.46 -11.81 -4.04
C ASP A 96 13.75 -12.81 -3.14
N ASP A 97 12.98 -13.72 -3.75
CA ASP A 97 12.14 -14.73 -3.08
C ASP A 97 11.12 -14.20 -2.04
N VAL A 98 10.91 -12.88 -1.96
CA VAL A 98 9.89 -12.29 -1.07
C VAL A 98 8.48 -12.45 -1.65
N ASP A 99 7.56 -13.01 -0.87
CA ASP A 99 6.13 -13.07 -1.19
C ASP A 99 5.33 -12.53 0.01
N GLY A 100 4.71 -11.35 -0.17
CA GLY A 100 3.96 -10.69 0.90
C GLY A 100 2.80 -11.52 1.42
N ARG A 101 2.28 -12.49 0.64
CA ARG A 101 1.21 -13.41 1.11
C ARG A 101 1.66 -14.29 2.27
N GLN A 102 2.97 -14.43 2.48
CA GLN A 102 3.53 -15.15 3.63
C GLN A 102 3.42 -14.34 4.93
N VAL A 103 3.21 -13.02 4.85
CA VAL A 103 2.94 -12.16 6.01
C VAL A 103 1.49 -12.36 6.47
N THR A 104 1.33 -13.24 7.45
CA THR A 104 0.00 -13.63 7.97
C THR A 104 -0.33 -13.04 9.34
N ASP A 105 0.66 -12.46 10.02
CA ASP A 105 0.44 -11.74 11.28
C ASP A 105 -0.26 -10.41 11.02
N GLU A 106 -1.52 -10.31 11.46
CA GLU A 106 -2.33 -9.11 11.34
C GLU A 106 -1.70 -7.90 12.04
N LYS A 107 -0.96 -8.14 13.13
CA LYS A 107 -0.23 -7.07 13.81
C LYS A 107 0.85 -6.49 12.90
N GLN A 108 1.68 -7.31 12.27
CA GLN A 108 2.68 -6.82 11.31
C GLN A 108 2.04 -6.12 10.10
N LEU A 109 0.85 -6.55 9.66
CA LEU A 109 0.15 -5.92 8.54
C LEU A 109 -0.30 -4.48 8.86
N LEU A 110 -0.81 -4.24 10.07
CA LEU A 110 -1.39 -2.95 10.48
C LEU A 110 -0.46 -2.07 11.35
N ASP A 111 0.52 -2.68 12.01
CA ASP A 111 1.50 -2.05 12.89
C ASP A 111 2.89 -2.68 12.59
N PRO A 112 3.45 -2.44 11.39
CA PRO A 112 4.72 -3.02 10.99
C PRO A 112 5.84 -2.58 11.95
N PRO A 113 6.86 -3.40 12.18
CA PRO A 113 8.05 -2.98 12.93
C PRO A 113 8.76 -1.81 12.23
N ALA A 114 9.60 -1.07 12.96
CA ALA A 114 10.18 0.19 12.49
C ALA A 114 11.02 0.02 11.21
N GLU A 115 11.63 -1.15 11.02
CA GLU A 115 12.43 -1.50 9.86
C GLU A 115 11.61 -1.63 8.57
N LEU A 116 10.30 -1.91 8.68
CA LEU A 116 9.35 -2.02 7.57
C LEU A 116 8.53 -0.74 7.35
N ARG A 117 8.84 0.32 8.09
CA ARG A 117 8.25 1.65 7.90
C ARG A 117 9.13 2.48 6.97
N ASN A 118 8.50 3.39 6.25
CA ASN A 118 9.23 4.34 5.43
C ASN A 118 10.10 5.24 6.36
N PRO A 119 11.43 5.30 6.18
CA PRO A 119 12.30 6.11 7.03
C PRO A 119 12.19 7.62 6.76
N MET A 120 11.42 8.06 5.77
CA MET A 120 11.33 9.47 5.40
C MET A 120 10.48 10.29 6.37
N ASN A 121 11.05 11.39 6.87
CA ASN A 121 10.28 12.47 7.49
C ASN A 121 9.44 13.16 6.41
N HIS A 122 8.15 12.86 6.37
CA HIS A 122 7.22 13.58 5.49
C HIS A 122 7.16 15.05 5.93
N LEU A 123 7.76 15.94 5.13
CA LEU A 123 7.56 17.38 5.28
C LEU A 123 6.08 17.67 5.07
N ALA A 124 5.44 18.30 6.06
CA ALA A 124 4.02 18.65 6.01
C ALA A 124 3.66 19.33 4.68
N PRO A 125 2.57 18.92 4.00
CA PRO A 125 2.21 19.49 2.70
C PRO A 125 2.03 21.01 2.80
N GLN A 126 2.81 21.76 2.03
CA GLN A 126 2.53 23.18 1.83
C GLN A 126 1.35 23.32 0.86
N SER A 127 0.29 23.96 1.35
CA SER A 127 -0.89 24.45 0.61
C SER A 127 -1.90 23.41 0.12
N LYS A 128 -3.03 23.33 0.84
CA LYS A 128 -4.29 22.71 0.39
C LYS A 128 -4.85 23.50 -0.81
N ARG A 129 -4.70 22.97 -2.02
CA ARG A 129 -5.57 23.29 -3.15
C ARG A 129 -6.20 22.01 -3.64
N GLU A 130 -7.52 22.02 -3.80
CA GLU A 130 -8.28 20.87 -4.30
C GLU A 130 -7.76 20.48 -5.69
N ALA A 131 -7.35 19.22 -5.83
CA ALA A 131 -6.95 18.66 -7.10
C ALA A 131 -8.20 18.50 -7.99
N ASN A 132 -8.17 19.08 -9.18
CA ASN A 132 -9.17 18.84 -10.22
C ASN A 132 -8.79 17.53 -10.93
N PRO A 133 -9.62 16.47 -10.88
CA PRO A 133 -9.26 15.18 -11.45
C PRO A 133 -9.36 15.23 -12.97
N LEU A 134 -8.27 15.62 -13.62
CA LEU A 134 -8.06 15.25 -15.02
C LEU A 134 -7.79 13.74 -15.03
N GLN A 135 -8.70 12.96 -15.60
CA GLN A 135 -8.43 11.55 -15.96
C GLN A 135 -7.35 11.53 -17.04
N GLN A 136 -6.09 11.60 -16.61
CA GLN A 136 -4.94 11.35 -17.46
C GLN A 136 -4.75 9.83 -17.57
N ALA A 137 -4.45 9.34 -18.77
CA ALA A 137 -4.28 7.91 -19.02
C ALA A 137 -3.20 7.29 -18.10
N ASP A 138 -3.46 6.08 -17.59
CA ASP A 138 -2.59 5.32 -16.66
C ASP A 138 -1.09 5.35 -17.04
N TRP A 139 -0.77 5.37 -18.33
CA TRP A 139 0.61 5.45 -18.84
C TRP A 139 1.38 6.71 -18.42
N TYR A 140 0.71 7.83 -18.22
CA TYR A 140 1.37 9.06 -17.77
C TYR A 140 1.80 8.95 -16.31
N CYS A 141 1.08 8.19 -15.50
CA CYS A 141 1.32 8.09 -14.07
C CYS A 141 2.48 7.16 -13.75
N LEU A 142 2.49 6.00 -14.41
CA LEU A 142 3.45 4.94 -14.15
C LEU A 142 4.89 5.48 -14.28
N GLY A 143 5.55 5.60 -13.13
CA GLY A 143 6.97 5.91 -13.08
C GLY A 143 7.34 7.38 -12.99
N GLN A 144 6.37 8.29 -12.88
CA GLN A 144 6.70 9.70 -12.59
C GLN A 144 7.28 9.80 -11.17
N PRO A 145 8.46 10.41 -10.99
CA PRO A 145 9.02 10.59 -9.66
C PRO A 145 8.11 11.51 -8.83
N CYS A 146 7.91 11.17 -7.56
CA CYS A 146 7.09 11.93 -6.63
C CYS A 146 7.72 12.05 -5.25
N THR A 147 7.42 13.15 -4.56
CA THR A 147 7.84 13.35 -3.16
C THR A 147 6.65 13.29 -2.20
N SER A 148 5.43 13.29 -2.72
CA SER A 148 4.19 13.17 -1.94
C SER A 148 3.04 12.63 -2.79
N GLY A 149 2.07 11.98 -2.14
CA GLY A 149 0.83 11.53 -2.78
C GLY A 149 0.01 12.67 -3.38
N ASP A 150 0.02 13.85 -2.75
CA ASP A 150 -0.65 15.05 -3.26
C ASP A 150 -0.11 15.50 -4.62
N ALA A 151 1.22 15.39 -4.85
CA ALA A 151 1.82 15.75 -6.13
C ALA A 151 1.33 14.84 -7.27
N CYS A 152 1.23 13.52 -7.00
CA CYS A 152 0.66 12.56 -7.96
C CYS A 152 -0.82 12.84 -8.23
N ARG A 153 -1.61 13.10 -7.17
CA ARG A 153 -3.03 13.44 -7.31
C ARG A 153 -3.28 14.72 -8.10
N PHE A 154 -2.40 15.72 -7.94
CA PHE A 154 -2.49 16.97 -8.69
C PHE A 154 -2.34 16.76 -10.21
N ILE A 155 -1.53 15.78 -10.63
CA ILE A 155 -1.31 15.47 -12.05
C ILE A 155 -2.26 14.38 -12.59
N GLY A 156 -3.29 14.01 -11.82
CA GLY A 156 -4.31 13.04 -12.23
C GLY A 156 -3.97 11.58 -11.90
N CYS A 157 -2.88 11.32 -11.16
CA CYS A 157 -2.48 9.99 -10.72
C CYS A 157 -3.10 9.64 -9.37
N ARG A 158 -3.06 8.35 -8.99
CA ARG A 158 -3.71 7.87 -7.78
C ARG A 158 -2.94 8.26 -6.53
N ASP A 159 -1.67 7.87 -6.44
CA ASP A 159 -0.86 8.08 -5.24
C ASP A 159 0.64 7.98 -5.56
N CYS A 160 1.47 8.27 -4.55
CA CYS A 160 2.91 8.10 -4.58
C CYS A 160 3.28 6.81 -3.84
N ALA A 161 3.89 5.86 -4.54
CA ALA A 161 4.39 4.61 -3.97
C ALA A 161 5.90 4.72 -3.68
N ASN A 162 6.27 4.60 -2.40
CA ASN A 162 7.66 4.45 -1.96
C ASN A 162 8.02 2.97 -1.96
N ILE A 163 9.09 2.60 -2.66
CA ILE A 163 9.52 1.20 -2.79
C ILE A 163 10.77 1.03 -1.93
N ASP A 164 10.67 0.16 -0.93
CA ASP A 164 11.73 -0.09 0.06
C ASP A 164 12.15 1.20 0.83
N ALA A 165 13.02 1.05 1.82
CA ALA A 165 13.61 2.10 2.63
C ALA A 165 14.77 2.86 1.93
N ALA A 166 15.18 2.45 0.73
CA ALA A 166 16.38 2.96 0.07
C ALA A 166 16.25 4.39 -0.47
N LEU A 167 16.51 5.35 0.42
CA LEU A 167 17.56 6.39 0.34
C LEU A 167 17.08 7.80 0.72
N PRO A 168 17.96 8.64 1.32
CA PRO A 168 17.69 10.04 1.59
C PRO A 168 17.51 10.79 0.26
N GLY A 169 16.26 11.14 -0.05
CA GLY A 169 15.86 11.74 -1.32
C GLY A 169 15.16 10.79 -2.30
N ALA A 170 14.80 9.57 -1.87
CA ALA A 170 14.00 8.64 -2.65
C ALA A 170 12.66 9.28 -3.02
N ALA A 171 12.58 9.77 -4.25
CA ALA A 171 11.33 10.16 -4.86
C ALA A 171 10.59 8.85 -5.16
N GLY A 172 9.45 8.60 -4.51
CA GLY A 172 8.52 7.53 -4.86
C GLY A 172 8.12 7.59 -6.34
N VAL A 173 7.26 6.65 -6.77
CA VAL A 173 6.70 6.66 -8.12
C VAL A 173 5.19 6.87 -8.08
N CYS A 174 4.70 7.77 -8.93
CA CYS A 174 3.27 7.87 -9.18
C CYS A 174 2.77 6.60 -9.87
N TYR A 175 1.52 6.28 -9.59
CA TYR A 175 0.76 5.22 -10.25
C TYR A 175 -0.73 5.53 -10.25
#